data_AF-W5SVZ3-F1
#
_entry.id   AF-W5SVZ3-F1
#
_cell.length_a   1.000
_cell.length_b   1.000
_cell.length_c   1.000
_cell.angle_alpha   90.00
_cell.angle_beta   90.00
_cell.angle_gamma   90.00
#
_symmetry.space_group_name_H-M   'P 1'
#
loop_
_entity.id
_entity.type
_entity.pdbx_description
1 polymer ?
#
loop_
_entity_poly.entity_id
_entity_poly.type
_entity_poly.pdbx_seq_one_letter_code
_entity_poly.pdbx_strand_id
1 'polypeptide(L)'
;MTIGRHLSLLIVLILLLLLLVVSCSPSPTSDKFEENIEVRFSELLDSFGLLDEEKAVIDEIRSILIDPDIGSERDYKTYTDYDFYGLLNDLGADRTKEMVANYLDHKEFREECCEEIKVVIDTVEDLALREELQAQLDAIEHDYKLRFKLLLSKSDLNYVCQGVGYGPYTARFININKIAKGIIRFEELYKNLTDVQKDAIIDIQKSGVGHSDLNFRFLLSWLNVAQLKDIITFHLNVLKEREAARVALENAPDVMAKRDLQTQFNDSDRGYELHLKWCFDGFEPYEAYNRVMKSTYVKRFTWIKNGALRLALTETRIFDAPYM
;
A
#
# COMPACT_ATOMS: atom_id res chain seq x y z
N MET A 1 72.23 26.70 0.89
CA MET A 1 71.28 25.59 0.70
C MET A 1 69.86 26.08 0.33
N THR A 2 69.74 27.21 -0.37
CA THR A 2 68.47 27.92 -0.61
C THR A 2 68.11 28.02 -2.10
N ILE A 3 69.09 27.93 -3.00
CA ILE A 3 68.85 28.00 -4.46
C ILE A 3 68.13 26.75 -5.00
N GLY A 4 68.44 25.57 -4.46
CA GLY A 4 67.79 24.31 -4.89
C GLY A 4 66.31 24.22 -4.54
N ARG A 5 65.86 24.86 -3.45
CA ARG A 5 64.43 24.91 -3.06
C ARG A 5 63.62 25.81 -3.98
N HIS A 6 64.20 26.95 -4.41
CA HIS A 6 63.53 27.84 -5.35
C HIS A 6 63.44 27.23 -6.76
N LEU A 7 64.45 26.49 -7.22
CA LEU A 7 64.37 25.80 -8.51
C LEU A 7 63.31 24.69 -8.50
N SER A 8 63.21 23.95 -7.40
CA SER A 8 62.22 22.87 -7.25
C SER A 8 60.78 23.41 -7.21
N LEU A 9 60.55 24.53 -6.51
CA LEU A 9 59.25 25.21 -6.51
C LEU A 9 58.87 25.77 -7.89
N LEU A 10 59.85 26.29 -8.63
CA LEU A 10 59.60 26.81 -9.99
C LEU A 10 59.20 25.69 -10.96
N ILE A 11 59.85 24.53 -10.87
CA ILE A 11 59.53 23.36 -11.70
C ILE A 11 58.13 22.82 -11.38
N VAL A 12 57.77 22.73 -10.10
CA VAL A 12 56.41 22.30 -9.68
C VAL A 12 55.35 23.30 -10.16
N LEU A 13 55.63 24.60 -10.09
CA LEU A 13 54.72 25.63 -10.59
C LEU A 13 54.53 25.54 -12.12
N ILE A 14 55.61 25.31 -12.86
CA ILE A 14 55.56 25.12 -14.33
C ILE A 14 54.78 23.85 -14.68
N LEU A 15 54.96 22.75 -13.95
CA LEU A 15 54.20 21.50 -14.16
C LEU A 15 52.71 21.68 -13.84
N LEU A 16 52.35 22.42 -12.79
CA LEU A 16 50.96 22.76 -12.46
C LEU A 16 50.32 23.66 -13.52
N LEU A 17 51.06 24.63 -14.05
CA LEU A 17 50.60 25.48 -15.15
C LEU A 17 50.43 24.70 -16.45
N LEU A 18 51.32 23.75 -16.75
CA LEU A 18 51.17 22.84 -17.90
C LEU A 18 49.95 21.91 -17.75
N LEU A 19 49.67 21.42 -16.53
CA LEU A 19 48.46 20.64 -16.24
C LEU A 19 47.17 21.48 -16.36
N LEU A 20 47.20 22.76 -15.96
CA LEU A 20 46.09 23.70 -16.18
C LEU A 20 45.85 24.03 -17.65
N VAL A 21 46.92 24.12 -18.46
CA VAL A 21 46.81 24.36 -19.90
C VAL A 21 46.28 23.12 -20.65
N VAL A 22 46.62 21.91 -20.23
CA VAL A 22 46.04 20.67 -20.78
C VAL A 22 44.57 20.48 -20.36
N SER A 23 44.18 21.01 -19.20
CA SER A 23 42.77 21.03 -18.75
C SER A 23 41.91 22.14 -19.38
N CYS A 24 42.50 23.04 -20.18
CA CYS A 24 41.82 24.07 -20.96
C CYS A 24 42.02 23.82 -22.46
N SER A 25 41.60 22.65 -22.93
CA SER A 25 41.15 22.51 -24.31
C SER A 25 39.62 22.59 -24.28
N PRO A 26 38.98 23.50 -25.04
CA PRO A 26 37.54 23.45 -25.19
C PRO A 26 37.23 22.12 -25.87
N SER A 27 36.58 21.21 -25.14
CA SER A 27 35.88 20.09 -25.75
C SER A 27 34.97 20.67 -26.83
N PRO A 28 34.85 20.04 -28.02
CA PRO A 28 33.79 20.40 -28.93
C PRO A 28 32.48 20.18 -28.18
N THR A 29 31.80 21.30 -27.94
CA THR A 29 30.45 21.49 -27.44
C THR A 29 29.54 20.28 -27.64
N SER A 30 29.04 19.71 -26.54
CA SER A 30 27.85 18.85 -26.52
C SER A 30 26.60 19.60 -26.99
N ASP A 31 26.60 20.94 -26.93
CA ASP A 31 25.49 21.79 -27.40
C ASP A 31 25.16 21.65 -28.89
N LYS A 32 26.13 21.34 -29.76
CA LYS A 32 25.91 21.34 -31.22
C LYS A 32 25.21 20.09 -31.77
N PHE A 33 25.07 19.03 -30.98
CA PHE A 33 24.40 17.79 -31.41
C PHE A 33 22.95 17.68 -30.88
N GLU A 34 22.64 18.28 -29.73
CA GLU A 34 21.27 18.41 -29.22
C GLU A 34 20.45 19.44 -30.01
N GLU A 35 21.08 20.54 -30.46
CA GLU A 35 20.44 21.60 -31.26
C GLU A 35 19.88 21.08 -32.61
N ASN A 36 20.23 19.87 -33.04
CA ASN A 36 19.73 19.25 -34.27
C ASN A 36 18.44 18.42 -34.06
N ILE A 37 18.31 17.72 -32.94
CA ILE A 37 17.21 16.75 -32.78
C ILE A 37 15.89 17.43 -32.46
N GLU A 38 15.89 18.48 -31.62
CA GLU A 38 14.68 19.22 -31.27
C GLU A 38 14.07 19.94 -32.48
N VAL A 39 14.91 20.55 -33.33
CA VAL A 39 14.46 21.19 -34.57
C VAL A 39 13.82 20.15 -35.50
N ARG A 40 14.46 19.00 -35.67
CA ARG A 40 13.91 17.90 -36.48
C ARG A 40 12.61 17.34 -35.89
N PHE A 41 12.50 17.30 -34.56
CA PHE A 41 11.29 16.90 -33.86
C PHE A 41 10.15 17.86 -34.19
N SER A 42 10.38 19.17 -34.00
CA SER A 42 9.41 20.22 -34.34
C SER A 42 8.96 20.14 -35.80
N GLU A 43 9.89 20.03 -36.75
CA GLU A 43 9.59 19.90 -38.17
C GLU A 43 8.76 18.63 -38.48
N LEU A 44 9.05 17.51 -37.81
CA LEU A 44 8.30 16.27 -37.98
C LEU A 44 6.86 16.42 -37.47
N LEU A 45 6.68 16.95 -36.26
CA LEU A 45 5.35 17.17 -35.67
C LEU A 45 4.51 18.16 -36.49
N ASP A 46 5.15 19.23 -37.01
CA ASP A 46 4.53 20.17 -37.94
C ASP A 46 4.12 19.49 -39.27
N SER A 47 4.98 18.62 -39.81
CA SER A 47 4.68 17.87 -41.03
C SER A 47 3.50 16.89 -40.86
N PHE A 48 3.30 16.38 -39.65
CA PHE A 48 2.14 15.57 -39.29
C PHE A 48 0.88 16.43 -39.09
N GLY A 49 1.02 17.75 -39.00
CA GLY A 49 -0.07 18.69 -38.76
C GLY A 49 -0.70 18.46 -37.39
N LEU A 50 0.14 18.30 -36.35
CA LEU A 50 -0.28 18.24 -34.95
C LEU A 50 -0.50 19.66 -34.40
N LEU A 51 -1.56 19.83 -33.61
CA LEU A 51 -1.84 21.06 -32.86
C LEU A 51 -0.93 21.19 -31.63
N ASP A 52 -0.86 22.37 -31.03
CA ASP A 52 0.01 22.64 -29.88
C ASP A 52 -0.32 21.74 -28.69
N GLU A 53 -1.60 21.45 -28.44
CA GLU A 53 -2.05 20.51 -27.40
C GLU A 53 -1.61 19.07 -27.69
N GLU A 54 -1.65 18.65 -28.96
CA GLU A 54 -1.21 17.32 -29.39
C GLU A 54 0.32 17.19 -29.29
N LYS A 55 1.07 18.27 -29.57
CA LYS A 55 2.53 18.32 -29.38
C LYS A 55 2.90 18.18 -27.91
N ALA A 56 2.19 18.86 -27.01
CA ALA A 56 2.40 18.71 -25.57
C ALA A 56 2.18 17.25 -25.09
N VAL A 57 1.19 16.55 -25.66
CA VAL A 57 0.97 15.12 -25.41
C VAL A 57 2.13 14.27 -25.90
N ILE A 58 2.70 14.58 -27.06
CA ILE A 58 3.89 13.90 -27.58
C ILE A 58 5.08 14.10 -26.62
N ASP A 59 5.26 15.28 -26.06
CA ASP A 59 6.31 15.56 -25.08
C ASP A 59 6.12 14.77 -23.77
N GLU A 60 4.87 14.61 -23.31
CA GLU A 60 4.57 13.75 -22.16
C GLU A 60 4.90 12.28 -22.45
N ILE A 61 4.48 11.78 -23.62
CA ILE A 61 4.79 10.42 -24.07
C ILE A 61 6.30 10.22 -24.15
N ARG A 62 7.03 11.20 -24.71
CA ARG A 62 8.50 11.23 -24.76
C ARG A 62 9.09 11.09 -23.36
N SER A 63 8.61 11.88 -22.40
CA SER A 63 9.09 11.84 -21.02
C SER A 63 8.96 10.45 -20.39
N ILE A 64 7.85 9.74 -20.65
CA ILE A 64 7.62 8.39 -20.12
C ILE A 64 8.59 7.36 -20.75
N LEU A 65 8.85 7.45 -22.05
CA LEU A 65 9.67 6.47 -22.76
C LEU A 65 11.17 6.62 -22.50
N ILE A 66 11.61 7.85 -22.26
CA ILE A 66 13.02 8.19 -22.02
C ILE A 66 13.41 8.07 -20.55
N ASP A 67 12.45 8.17 -19.62
CA ASP A 67 12.70 8.02 -18.19
C ASP A 67 13.26 6.61 -17.86
N PRO A 68 14.50 6.50 -17.35
CA PRO A 68 15.10 5.21 -16.99
C PRO A 68 14.47 4.57 -15.75
N ASP A 69 13.79 5.33 -14.89
CA ASP A 69 13.17 4.81 -13.67
C ASP A 69 11.85 4.08 -13.99
N ILE A 70 11.29 4.30 -15.18
CA ILE A 70 10.10 3.59 -15.64
C ILE A 70 10.50 2.30 -16.36
N GLY A 71 10.29 1.16 -15.69
CA GLY A 71 10.40 -0.18 -16.29
C GLY A 71 11.80 -0.76 -16.40
N SER A 72 12.81 -0.14 -15.79
CA SER A 72 14.16 -0.70 -15.65
C SER A 72 14.16 -2.06 -14.97
N GLU A 73 13.34 -2.24 -13.93
CA GLU A 73 13.17 -3.52 -13.21
C GLU A 73 12.62 -4.65 -14.10
N ARG A 74 12.06 -4.33 -15.26
CA ARG A 74 11.46 -5.29 -16.21
C ARG A 74 12.22 -5.36 -17.54
N ASP A 75 13.44 -4.82 -17.57
CA ASP A 75 14.30 -4.76 -18.76
C ASP A 75 13.62 -4.09 -19.97
N TYR A 76 12.73 -3.12 -19.73
CA TYR A 76 12.09 -2.38 -20.81
C TYR A 76 13.11 -1.44 -21.47
N LYS A 77 13.00 -1.26 -22.79
CA LYS A 77 13.83 -0.31 -23.53
C LYS A 77 13.61 1.09 -22.96
N THR A 78 14.69 1.73 -22.51
CA THR A 78 14.74 3.17 -22.29
C THR A 78 15.13 3.83 -23.60
N TYR A 79 14.27 4.68 -24.13
CA TYR A 79 14.48 5.33 -25.41
C TYR A 79 15.45 6.50 -25.25
N THR A 80 16.23 6.76 -26.30
CA THR A 80 16.86 8.07 -26.50
C THR A 80 15.94 8.96 -27.33
N ASP A 81 16.23 10.26 -27.40
CA ASP A 81 15.50 11.19 -28.27
C ASP A 81 15.54 10.77 -29.75
N TYR A 82 16.68 10.23 -30.18
CA TYR A 82 16.83 9.69 -31.54
C TYR A 82 16.00 8.43 -31.75
N ASP A 83 15.91 7.53 -30.76
CA ASP A 83 15.03 6.36 -30.84
C ASP A 83 13.56 6.77 -30.92
N PHE A 84 13.16 7.77 -30.12
CA PHE A 84 11.78 8.25 -30.10
C PHE A 84 11.42 8.98 -31.40
N TYR A 85 12.33 9.80 -31.93
CA TYR A 85 12.17 10.42 -33.25
C TYR A 85 12.00 9.36 -34.35
N GLY A 86 12.85 8.33 -34.34
CA GLY A 86 12.75 7.19 -35.26
C GLY A 86 11.41 6.48 -35.16
N LEU A 87 10.91 6.25 -33.94
CA LEU A 87 9.60 5.64 -33.69
C LEU A 87 8.45 6.45 -34.31
N LEU A 88 8.43 7.77 -34.11
CA LEU A 88 7.39 8.63 -34.70
C LEU A 88 7.47 8.66 -36.23
N ASN A 89 8.68 8.68 -36.78
CA ASN A 89 8.89 8.63 -38.22
C ASN A 89 8.42 7.31 -38.84
N ASP A 90 8.66 6.18 -38.16
CA ASP A 90 8.21 4.85 -38.59
C ASP A 90 6.67 4.68 -38.46
N LEU A 91 6.06 5.33 -37.46
CA LEU A 91 4.61 5.38 -37.27
C LEU A 91 3.90 6.17 -38.38
N GLY A 92 4.49 7.31 -38.76
CA GLY A 92 3.86 8.29 -39.65
C GLY A 92 2.72 9.07 -38.99
N ALA A 93 2.17 10.04 -39.73
CA ALA A 93 1.21 11.02 -39.22
C ALA A 93 -0.07 10.40 -38.65
N ASP A 94 -0.73 9.52 -39.41
CA ASP A 94 -2.04 8.97 -39.04
C ASP A 94 -1.97 8.15 -37.73
N ARG A 95 -0.95 7.29 -37.60
CA ARG A 95 -0.76 6.47 -36.39
C ARG A 95 -0.27 7.28 -35.20
N THR A 96 0.52 8.33 -35.45
CA THR A 96 0.93 9.26 -34.39
C THR A 96 -0.28 10.00 -33.82
N LYS A 97 -1.19 10.49 -34.67
CA LYS A 97 -2.46 11.11 -34.23
C LYS A 97 -3.35 10.13 -33.49
N GLU A 98 -3.45 8.89 -33.96
CA GLU A 98 -4.19 7.83 -33.27
C GLU A 98 -3.61 7.54 -31.87
N MET A 99 -2.28 7.50 -31.72
CA MET A 99 -1.62 7.35 -30.42
C MET A 99 -1.93 8.54 -29.50
N VAL A 100 -1.85 9.77 -30.00
CA VAL A 100 -2.16 10.99 -29.23
C VAL A 100 -3.61 10.99 -28.75
N ALA A 101 -4.57 10.72 -29.65
CA ALA A 101 -5.99 10.67 -29.32
C ALA A 101 -6.27 9.63 -28.22
N ASN A 102 -5.71 8.42 -28.35
CA ASN A 102 -5.87 7.38 -27.33
C ASN A 102 -5.26 7.80 -25.98
N TYR A 103 -4.08 8.44 -25.97
CA TYR A 103 -3.48 8.92 -24.74
C TYR A 103 -4.34 10.01 -24.07
N LEU A 104 -4.89 10.94 -24.85
CA LEU A 104 -5.78 12.01 -24.38
C LEU A 104 -7.06 11.47 -23.75
N ASP A 105 -7.75 10.52 -24.41
CA ASP A 105 -8.98 9.89 -23.89
C ASP A 105 -8.77 9.24 -22.51
N HIS A 106 -7.55 8.77 -22.22
CA HIS A 106 -7.19 8.20 -20.92
C HIS A 106 -6.65 9.24 -19.93
N LYS A 107 -6.05 10.32 -20.42
CA LYS A 107 -5.42 11.35 -19.61
C LYS A 107 -6.45 12.10 -18.77
N GLU A 108 -7.48 12.64 -19.42
CA GLU A 108 -8.48 13.49 -18.75
C GLU A 108 -9.16 12.73 -17.60
N PHE A 109 -9.66 11.52 -17.88
CA PHE A 109 -10.27 10.66 -16.86
C PHE A 109 -9.31 10.33 -15.70
N ARG A 110 -8.04 10.02 -16.01
CA ARG A 110 -7.04 9.67 -15.01
C ARG A 110 -6.74 10.87 -14.10
N GLU A 111 -6.52 12.04 -14.69
CA GLU A 111 -6.17 13.26 -13.96
C GLU A 111 -7.31 13.70 -13.05
N GLU A 112 -8.55 13.72 -13.58
CA GLU A 112 -9.74 14.01 -12.80
C GLU A 112 -9.89 13.02 -11.62
N CYS A 113 -9.80 11.72 -11.89
CA CYS A 113 -9.86 10.71 -10.81
C CYS A 113 -8.75 10.89 -9.77
N CYS A 114 -7.51 11.14 -10.21
CA CYS A 114 -6.38 11.34 -9.31
C CYS A 114 -6.59 12.55 -8.40
N GLU A 115 -7.04 13.68 -8.95
CA GLU A 115 -7.30 14.89 -8.17
C GLU A 115 -8.43 14.69 -7.16
N GLU A 116 -9.55 14.11 -7.59
CA GLU A 116 -10.66 13.80 -6.69
C GLU A 116 -10.24 12.88 -5.54
N ILE A 117 -9.47 11.83 -5.85
CA ILE A 117 -9.02 10.87 -4.85
C ILE A 117 -8.01 11.52 -3.90
N LYS A 118 -7.09 12.35 -4.39
CA LYS A 118 -6.14 13.12 -3.54
C LYS A 118 -6.89 13.98 -2.53
N VAL A 119 -7.93 14.70 -2.97
CA VAL A 119 -8.80 15.48 -2.08
C VAL A 119 -9.44 14.60 -1.01
N VAL A 120 -9.92 13.40 -1.36
CA VAL A 120 -10.47 12.46 -0.37
C VAL A 120 -9.39 11.96 0.58
N ILE A 121 -8.22 11.57 0.09
CA ILE A 121 -7.09 11.10 0.90
C ILE A 121 -6.65 12.17 1.91
N ASP A 122 -6.60 13.44 1.51
CA ASP A 122 -6.22 14.55 2.38
C ASP A 122 -7.15 14.75 3.58
N THR A 123 -8.38 14.24 3.51
CA THR A 123 -9.33 14.28 4.63
C THR A 123 -9.15 13.16 5.65
N VAL A 124 -8.37 12.11 5.33
CA VAL A 124 -8.08 10.99 6.25
C VAL A 124 -7.23 11.50 7.41
N GLU A 125 -7.68 11.34 8.64
CA GLU A 125 -7.02 11.92 9.83
C GLU A 125 -5.77 11.17 10.26
N ASP A 126 -5.77 9.85 10.12
CA ASP A 126 -4.62 9.01 10.43
C ASP A 126 -3.52 9.19 9.38
N LEU A 127 -2.41 9.82 9.79
CA LEU A 127 -1.29 10.13 8.89
C LEU A 127 -0.71 8.89 8.21
N ALA A 128 -0.58 7.77 8.93
CA ALA A 128 0.02 6.56 8.36
C ALA A 128 -0.89 5.95 7.28
N LEU A 129 -2.21 5.95 7.51
CA LEU A 129 -3.18 5.48 6.50
C LEU A 129 -3.25 6.43 5.31
N ARG A 130 -3.16 7.74 5.54
CA ARG A 130 -3.10 8.74 4.48
C ARG A 130 -1.88 8.50 3.58
N GLU A 131 -0.70 8.33 4.17
CA GLU A 131 0.54 8.04 3.44
C GLU A 131 0.45 6.70 2.69
N GLU A 132 -0.11 5.65 3.30
CA GLU A 132 -0.33 4.36 2.64
C GLU A 132 -1.28 4.45 1.44
N LEU A 133 -2.39 5.20 1.57
CA LEU A 133 -3.33 5.45 0.49
C LEU A 133 -2.70 6.27 -0.65
N GLN A 134 -1.91 7.28 -0.32
CA GLN A 134 -1.20 8.09 -1.31
C GLN A 134 -0.20 7.22 -2.08
N ALA A 135 0.58 6.40 -1.39
CA ALA A 135 1.51 5.46 -2.02
C ALA A 135 0.80 4.47 -2.96
N GLN A 136 -0.40 4.00 -2.60
CA GLN A 136 -1.21 3.14 -3.48
C GLN A 136 -1.73 3.88 -4.70
N LEU A 137 -2.14 5.15 -4.57
CA LEU A 137 -2.54 5.99 -5.69
C LEU A 137 -1.37 6.22 -6.65
N ASP A 138 -0.20 6.60 -6.11
CA ASP A 138 1.02 6.83 -6.88
C ASP A 138 1.47 5.56 -7.62
N ALA A 139 1.32 4.38 -7.00
CA ALA A 139 1.60 3.09 -7.63
C ALA A 139 0.65 2.80 -8.81
N ILE A 140 -0.63 3.20 -8.74
CA ILE A 140 -1.56 3.10 -9.87
C ILE A 140 -1.10 4.00 -11.03
N GLU A 141 -0.69 5.24 -10.74
CA GLU A 141 -0.16 6.17 -11.74
C GLU A 141 1.14 5.65 -12.39
N HIS A 142 2.06 5.10 -11.58
CA HIS A 142 3.30 4.50 -12.06
C HIS A 142 3.03 3.26 -12.94
N ASP A 143 2.14 2.35 -12.51
CA ASP A 143 1.77 1.16 -13.26
C ASP A 143 1.15 1.51 -14.63
N TYR A 144 0.42 2.63 -14.72
CA TYR A 144 -0.11 3.13 -15.98
C TYR A 144 1.02 3.52 -16.93
N LYS A 145 1.97 4.35 -16.47
CA LYS A 145 3.13 4.77 -17.28
C LYS A 145 3.98 3.56 -17.72
N LEU A 146 4.18 2.61 -16.81
CA LEU A 146 4.89 1.36 -17.09
C LEU A 146 4.19 0.53 -18.19
N ARG A 147 2.87 0.41 -18.12
CA ARG A 147 2.09 -0.31 -19.14
C ARG A 147 2.13 0.40 -20.48
N PHE A 148 2.09 1.73 -20.48
CA PHE A 148 2.20 2.52 -21.69
C PHE A 148 3.58 2.32 -22.37
N LYS A 149 4.67 2.40 -21.60
CA LYS A 149 6.04 2.12 -22.09
C LYS A 149 6.19 0.69 -22.63
N LEU A 150 5.56 -0.29 -22.00
CA LEU A 150 5.52 -1.68 -22.49
C LEU A 150 4.87 -1.80 -23.87
N LEU A 151 3.74 -1.12 -24.09
CA LEU A 151 3.00 -1.22 -25.36
C LEU A 151 3.83 -0.67 -26.51
N LEU A 152 4.50 0.46 -26.30
CA LEU A 152 5.33 1.10 -27.30
C LEU A 152 6.65 0.35 -27.57
N SER A 153 7.20 -0.34 -26.58
CA SER A 153 8.44 -1.13 -26.73
C SER A 153 8.27 -2.46 -27.46
N LYS A 154 7.05 -3.03 -27.52
CA LYS A 154 6.80 -4.33 -28.15
C LYS A 154 6.60 -4.29 -29.67
N SER A 155 6.68 -3.12 -30.30
CA SER A 155 6.55 -2.90 -31.75
C SER A 155 5.23 -3.40 -32.39
N ASP A 156 4.28 -3.91 -31.62
CA ASP A 156 2.93 -4.22 -32.10
C ASP A 156 2.04 -2.99 -31.94
N LEU A 157 2.26 -2.03 -32.84
CA LEU A 157 1.60 -0.74 -32.87
C LEU A 157 0.07 -0.85 -33.02
N ASN A 158 -0.43 -1.97 -33.55
CA ASN A 158 -1.87 -2.26 -33.59
C ASN A 158 -2.47 -2.47 -32.19
N TYR A 159 -1.67 -2.94 -31.22
CA TYR A 159 -2.09 -3.01 -29.81
C TYR A 159 -1.91 -1.68 -29.07
N VAL A 160 -0.99 -0.80 -29.47
CA VAL A 160 -0.86 0.54 -28.87
C VAL A 160 -2.17 1.32 -29.05
N CYS A 161 -2.80 1.18 -30.22
CA CYS A 161 -4.08 1.80 -30.55
C CYS A 161 -5.32 1.17 -29.88
N GLN A 162 -5.17 0.02 -29.21
CA GLN A 162 -6.28 -0.71 -28.56
C GLN A 162 -5.99 -1.10 -27.08
N GLY A 163 -4.80 -0.81 -26.56
CA GLY A 163 -4.16 -1.65 -25.53
C GLY A 163 -3.98 -1.05 -24.15
N VAL A 164 -4.33 0.22 -23.94
CA VAL A 164 -4.45 0.79 -22.59
C VAL A 164 -5.91 0.64 -22.16
N GLY A 165 -6.40 -0.59 -22.05
CA GLY A 165 -7.80 -0.83 -21.71
C GLY A 165 -8.21 -0.01 -20.49
N TYR A 166 -9.24 0.83 -20.66
CA TYR A 166 -9.87 1.65 -19.62
C TYR A 166 -10.20 0.80 -18.37
N GLY A 167 -10.62 -0.46 -18.59
CA GLY A 167 -11.16 -1.36 -17.58
C GLY A 167 -10.30 -1.55 -16.31
N PRO A 168 -9.05 -2.06 -16.41
CA PRO A 168 -8.26 -2.38 -15.21
C PRO A 168 -7.87 -1.15 -14.37
N TYR A 169 -7.56 -0.01 -14.99
CA TYR A 169 -7.13 1.19 -14.26
C TYR A 169 -8.31 1.93 -13.64
N THR A 170 -9.42 2.07 -14.36
CA THR A 170 -10.67 2.61 -13.80
C THR A 170 -11.12 1.83 -12.58
N ALA A 171 -11.09 0.50 -12.63
CA ALA A 171 -11.43 -0.33 -11.47
C ALA A 171 -10.49 -0.09 -10.28
N ARG A 172 -9.19 0.13 -10.51
CA ARG A 172 -8.22 0.45 -9.46
C ARG A 172 -8.44 1.83 -8.83
N PHE A 173 -8.71 2.86 -9.64
CA PHE A 173 -9.06 4.20 -9.14
C PHE A 173 -10.36 4.19 -8.33
N ILE A 174 -11.40 3.51 -8.82
CA ILE A 174 -12.65 3.34 -8.07
C ILE A 174 -12.38 2.63 -6.74
N ASN A 175 -11.53 1.60 -6.74
CA ASN A 175 -11.21 0.84 -5.53
C ASN A 175 -10.47 1.68 -4.48
N ILE A 176 -9.44 2.46 -4.86
CA ILE A 176 -8.71 3.30 -3.90
C ILE A 176 -9.61 4.41 -3.34
N ASN A 177 -10.47 5.02 -4.17
CA ASN A 177 -11.48 6.00 -3.72
C ASN A 177 -12.44 5.39 -2.69
N LYS A 178 -12.92 4.17 -2.99
CA LYS A 178 -13.80 3.39 -2.11
C LYS A 178 -13.12 3.08 -0.77
N ILE A 179 -11.84 2.71 -0.78
CA ILE A 179 -11.07 2.47 0.45
C ILE A 179 -10.94 3.75 1.25
N ALA A 180 -10.50 4.86 0.64
CA ALA A 180 -10.32 6.14 1.32
C ALA A 180 -11.61 6.63 1.98
N LYS A 181 -12.75 6.58 1.26
CA LYS A 181 -14.08 6.89 1.83
C LYS A 181 -14.48 5.95 2.96
N GLY A 182 -14.11 4.68 2.86
CA GLY A 182 -14.30 3.70 3.93
C GLY A 182 -13.51 4.06 5.19
N ILE A 183 -12.24 4.45 5.05
CA ILE A 183 -11.41 4.86 6.17
C ILE A 183 -12.00 6.09 6.88
N ILE A 184 -12.41 7.12 6.15
CA ILE A 184 -13.07 8.31 6.73
C ILE A 184 -14.30 7.90 7.55
N ARG A 185 -15.16 7.06 6.97
CA ARG A 185 -16.34 6.53 7.68
C ARG A 185 -15.95 5.75 8.94
N PHE A 186 -14.89 4.94 8.88
CA PHE A 186 -14.40 4.23 10.06
C PHE A 186 -13.90 5.20 11.14
N GLU A 187 -13.14 6.23 10.78
CA GLU A 187 -12.65 7.26 11.72
C GLU A 187 -13.82 7.97 12.43
N GLU A 188 -14.87 8.32 11.69
CA GLU A 188 -16.11 8.88 12.26
C GLU A 188 -16.79 7.92 13.25
N LEU A 189 -16.89 6.63 12.91
CA LEU A 189 -17.42 5.60 13.81
C LEU A 189 -16.54 5.46 15.05
N TYR A 190 -15.22 5.43 14.86
CA TYR A 190 -14.22 5.20 15.89
C TYR A 190 -14.16 6.34 16.92
N LYS A 191 -14.36 7.60 16.49
CA LYS A 191 -14.47 8.77 17.39
C LYS A 191 -15.61 8.64 18.40
N ASN A 192 -16.70 7.99 18.01
CA ASN A 192 -17.88 7.80 18.84
C ASN A 192 -17.77 6.62 19.81
N LEU A 193 -16.64 5.91 19.83
CA LEU A 193 -16.36 4.81 20.75
C LEU A 193 -15.73 5.35 22.05
N THR A 194 -16.02 4.67 23.17
CA THR A 194 -15.31 4.90 24.43
C THR A 194 -13.89 4.33 24.37
N ASP A 195 -13.01 4.74 25.28
CA ASP A 195 -11.63 4.24 25.30
C ASP A 195 -11.57 2.71 25.46
N VAL A 196 -12.43 2.14 26.30
CA VAL A 196 -12.56 0.66 26.46
C VAL A 196 -12.97 -0.02 25.14
N GLN A 197 -13.84 0.62 24.36
CA GLN A 197 -14.27 0.09 23.06
C GLN A 197 -13.18 0.21 22.00
N LYS A 198 -12.38 1.29 22.04
CA LYS A 198 -11.21 1.49 21.19
C LYS A 198 -10.13 0.45 21.48
N ASP A 199 -9.83 0.22 22.76
CA ASP A 199 -8.89 -0.80 23.21
C ASP A 199 -9.30 -2.20 22.74
N ALA A 200 -10.60 -2.51 22.79
CA ALA A 200 -11.14 -3.76 22.27
C ALA A 200 -10.90 -3.92 20.75
N ILE A 201 -11.07 -2.85 19.96
CA ILE A 201 -10.77 -2.89 18.52
C ILE A 201 -9.28 -3.14 18.27
N ILE A 202 -8.40 -2.47 19.03
CA ILE A 202 -6.95 -2.66 18.94
C ILE A 202 -6.56 -4.09 19.31
N ASP A 203 -7.19 -4.68 20.34
CA ASP A 203 -6.93 -6.08 20.74
C ASP A 203 -7.38 -7.09 19.67
N ILE A 204 -8.57 -6.88 19.10
CA ILE A 204 -9.06 -7.67 17.97
C ILE A 204 -8.10 -7.59 16.79
N GLN A 205 -7.63 -6.38 16.45
CA GLN A 205 -6.71 -6.16 15.34
C GLN A 205 -5.38 -6.89 15.54
N LYS A 206 -4.80 -6.79 16.75
CA LYS A 206 -3.54 -7.48 17.10
C LYS A 206 -3.69 -9.00 17.00
N SER A 207 -4.84 -9.53 17.40
CA SER A 207 -5.14 -10.96 17.32
C SER A 207 -5.42 -11.43 15.89
N GLY A 208 -5.92 -10.53 15.03
CA GLY A 208 -6.20 -10.74 13.61
C GLY A 208 -4.98 -10.76 12.68
N VAL A 209 -3.86 -11.34 13.14
CA VAL A 209 -2.54 -11.34 12.47
C VAL A 209 -2.65 -11.79 11.01
N GLY A 210 -2.78 -10.84 10.07
CA GLY A 210 -2.92 -11.13 8.64
C GLY A 210 -3.35 -9.95 7.78
N HIS A 211 -4.07 -8.97 8.33
CA HIS A 211 -4.48 -7.78 7.59
C HIS A 211 -3.57 -6.59 7.90
N SER A 212 -3.25 -5.77 6.88
CA SER A 212 -2.75 -4.42 7.13
C SER A 212 -3.77 -3.61 7.92
N ASP A 213 -3.32 -2.60 8.65
CA ASP A 213 -4.20 -1.70 9.40
C ASP A 213 -5.28 -1.10 8.49
N LEU A 214 -4.89 -0.70 7.27
CA LEU A 214 -5.79 -0.23 6.23
C LEU A 214 -6.90 -1.25 5.91
N ASN A 215 -6.54 -2.50 5.64
CA ASN A 215 -7.51 -3.54 5.26
C ASN A 215 -8.48 -3.86 6.40
N PHE A 216 -7.99 -3.91 7.64
CA PHE A 216 -8.82 -4.18 8.81
C PHE A 216 -9.83 -3.04 9.04
N ARG A 217 -9.36 -1.79 9.06
CA ARG A 217 -10.24 -0.62 9.24
C ARG A 217 -11.21 -0.45 8.08
N PHE A 218 -10.75 -0.69 6.86
CA PHE A 218 -11.61 -0.69 5.68
C PHE A 218 -12.71 -1.74 5.80
N LEU A 219 -12.42 -2.97 6.21
CA LEU A 219 -13.42 -4.02 6.44
C LEU A 219 -14.46 -3.58 7.48
N LEU A 220 -14.03 -3.01 8.61
CA LEU A 220 -14.94 -2.54 9.65
C LEU A 220 -15.80 -1.35 9.20
N SER A 221 -15.33 -0.53 8.26
CA SER A 221 -16.08 0.62 7.73
C SER A 221 -17.42 0.24 7.08
N TRP A 222 -17.56 -1.00 6.62
CA TRP A 222 -18.78 -1.50 6.01
C TRP A 222 -19.89 -1.79 7.01
N LEU A 223 -19.52 -2.04 8.27
CA LEU A 223 -20.45 -2.34 9.33
C LEU A 223 -21.20 -1.07 9.75
N ASN A 224 -22.45 -1.25 10.17
CA ASN A 224 -23.16 -0.17 10.86
C ASN A 224 -22.71 -0.10 12.33
N VAL A 225 -23.05 1.01 13.00
CA VAL A 225 -22.68 1.26 14.41
C VAL A 225 -23.11 0.12 15.33
N ALA A 226 -24.30 -0.44 15.15
CA ALA A 226 -24.81 -1.53 15.99
C ALA A 226 -23.97 -2.80 15.81
N GLN A 227 -23.68 -3.18 14.57
CA GLN A 227 -22.86 -4.35 14.25
C GLN A 227 -21.44 -4.23 14.80
N LEU A 228 -20.82 -3.06 14.67
CA LEU A 228 -19.49 -2.81 15.24
C LEU A 228 -19.53 -2.94 16.78
N LYS A 229 -20.54 -2.35 17.42
CA LYS A 229 -20.74 -2.45 18.87
C LYS A 229 -21.02 -3.87 19.34
N ASP A 230 -21.74 -4.68 18.56
CA ASP A 230 -21.98 -6.09 18.86
C ASP A 230 -20.67 -6.89 18.88
N ILE A 231 -19.80 -6.70 17.87
CA ILE A 231 -18.47 -7.33 17.81
C ILE A 231 -17.64 -6.94 19.04
N ILE A 232 -17.58 -5.63 19.34
CA ILE A 232 -16.85 -5.11 20.51
C ILE A 232 -17.41 -5.72 21.80
N THR A 233 -18.73 -5.72 21.97
CA THR A 233 -19.40 -6.25 23.17
C THR A 233 -19.14 -7.75 23.33
N PHE A 234 -19.21 -8.51 22.24
CA PHE A 234 -18.89 -9.92 22.24
C PHE A 234 -17.43 -10.17 22.68
N HIS A 235 -16.49 -9.44 22.09
CA HIS A 235 -15.08 -9.57 22.42
C HIS A 235 -14.79 -9.21 23.89
N LEU A 236 -15.33 -8.10 24.40
CA LEU A 236 -15.23 -7.71 25.80
C LEU A 236 -15.81 -8.79 26.74
N ASN A 237 -16.91 -9.44 26.37
CA ASN A 237 -17.47 -10.55 27.14
C ASN A 237 -16.55 -11.78 27.13
N VAL A 238 -15.88 -12.08 26.01
CA VAL A 238 -14.86 -13.14 25.97
C VAL A 238 -13.71 -12.80 26.91
N LEU A 239 -13.16 -11.59 26.85
CA LEU A 239 -12.07 -11.16 27.72
C LEU A 239 -12.44 -11.25 29.21
N LYS A 240 -13.65 -10.78 29.56
CA LYS A 240 -14.17 -10.86 30.92
C LYS A 240 -14.29 -12.31 31.42
N GLU A 241 -14.89 -13.19 30.62
CA GLU A 241 -15.07 -14.60 31.02
C GLU A 241 -13.75 -15.36 31.03
N ARG A 242 -12.83 -15.05 30.10
CA ARG A 242 -11.45 -15.56 30.11
C ARG A 242 -10.75 -15.23 31.41
N GLU A 243 -10.78 -13.95 31.80
CA GLU A 243 -10.12 -13.51 33.03
C GLU A 243 -10.75 -14.13 34.28
N ALA A 244 -12.07 -14.20 34.34
CA ALA A 244 -12.78 -14.86 35.44
C ALA A 244 -12.45 -16.36 35.53
N ALA A 245 -12.30 -17.05 34.38
CA ALA A 245 -11.86 -18.44 34.35
C ALA A 245 -10.42 -18.61 34.83
N ARG A 246 -9.51 -17.72 34.43
CA ARG A 246 -8.12 -17.69 34.90
C ARG A 246 -8.04 -17.57 36.42
N VAL A 247 -8.72 -16.58 36.99
CA VAL A 247 -8.77 -16.36 38.44
C VAL A 247 -9.38 -17.55 39.19
N ALA A 248 -10.46 -18.15 38.66
CA ALA A 248 -11.06 -19.33 39.27
C ALA A 248 -10.11 -20.54 39.26
N LEU A 249 -9.35 -20.73 38.18
CA LEU A 249 -8.35 -21.79 38.07
C LEU A 249 -7.18 -21.59 39.04
N GLU A 250 -6.69 -20.37 39.20
CA GLU A 250 -5.62 -20.05 40.14
C GLU A 250 -5.98 -20.46 41.56
N ASN A 251 -7.22 -20.18 41.98
CA ASN A 251 -7.74 -20.49 43.30
C ASN A 251 -8.23 -21.94 43.50
N ALA A 252 -8.29 -22.76 42.44
CA ALA A 252 -8.73 -24.14 42.56
C ALA A 252 -7.61 -25.06 43.12
N PRO A 253 -7.95 -26.13 43.85
CA PRO A 253 -6.97 -27.11 44.33
C PRO A 253 -6.15 -27.73 43.20
N ASP A 254 -4.87 -28.04 43.45
CA ASP A 254 -4.01 -28.77 42.51
C ASP A 254 -4.35 -30.27 42.50
N VAL A 255 -5.44 -30.58 41.81
CA VAL A 255 -5.89 -31.94 41.51
C VAL A 255 -5.87 -32.17 40.00
N MET A 256 -5.90 -33.44 39.58
CA MET A 256 -5.92 -33.81 38.15
C MET A 256 -7.00 -33.06 37.36
N ALA A 257 -8.20 -32.89 37.94
CA ALA A 257 -9.28 -32.14 37.30
C ALA A 257 -8.93 -30.66 37.03
N LYS A 258 -8.11 -30.01 37.87
CA LYS A 258 -7.61 -28.65 37.61
C LYS A 258 -6.68 -28.64 36.40
N ARG A 259 -5.80 -29.64 36.26
CA ARG A 259 -4.88 -29.76 35.12
C ARG A 259 -5.62 -29.96 33.80
N ASP A 260 -6.69 -30.75 33.80
CA ASP A 260 -7.56 -30.93 32.64
C ASP A 260 -8.28 -29.62 32.26
N LEU A 261 -8.77 -28.86 33.24
CA LEU A 261 -9.39 -27.55 33.00
C LEU A 261 -8.37 -26.52 32.53
N GLN A 262 -7.14 -26.54 33.06
CA GLN A 262 -6.05 -25.66 32.63
C GLN A 262 -5.66 -25.93 31.17
N THR A 263 -5.63 -27.20 30.77
CA THR A 263 -5.38 -27.58 29.37
C THR A 263 -6.47 -27.02 28.47
N GLN A 264 -7.74 -27.20 28.83
CA GLN A 264 -8.88 -26.65 28.08
C GLN A 264 -8.91 -25.13 28.04
N PHE A 265 -8.43 -24.46 29.10
CA PHE A 265 -8.25 -23.02 29.13
C PHE A 265 -7.21 -22.56 28.11
N ASN A 266 -6.02 -23.16 28.14
CA ASN A 266 -4.94 -22.82 27.22
C ASN A 266 -5.35 -23.06 25.75
N ASP A 267 -6.04 -24.18 25.49
CA ASP A 267 -6.57 -24.49 24.16
C ASP A 267 -7.64 -23.49 23.71
N SER A 268 -8.51 -23.05 24.64
CA SER A 268 -9.55 -22.06 24.34
C SER A 268 -8.97 -20.66 24.12
N ASP A 269 -7.94 -20.28 24.85
CA ASP A 269 -7.26 -18.99 24.71
C ASP A 269 -6.58 -18.88 23.35
N ARG A 270 -5.71 -19.83 23.02
CA ARG A 270 -5.08 -19.93 21.70
C ARG A 270 -6.12 -20.07 20.58
N GLY A 271 -7.15 -20.87 20.81
CA GLY A 271 -8.23 -21.07 19.84
C GLY A 271 -9.00 -19.78 19.55
N TYR A 272 -9.17 -18.91 20.54
CA TYR A 272 -9.89 -17.65 20.35
C TYR A 272 -9.11 -16.67 19.47
N GLU A 273 -7.81 -16.54 19.70
CA GLU A 273 -6.94 -15.70 18.85
C GLU A 273 -6.98 -16.17 17.38
N LEU A 274 -6.81 -17.47 17.16
CA LEU A 274 -6.90 -18.05 15.81
C LEU A 274 -8.29 -17.88 15.19
N HIS A 275 -9.33 -17.95 16.01
CA HIS A 275 -10.70 -17.73 15.56
C HIS A 275 -10.93 -16.28 15.16
N LEU A 276 -10.41 -15.29 15.90
CA LEU A 276 -10.46 -13.88 15.49
C LEU A 276 -9.75 -13.68 14.16
N LYS A 277 -8.55 -14.24 13.98
CA LYS A 277 -7.87 -14.23 12.70
C LYS A 277 -8.73 -14.80 11.58
N TRP A 278 -9.33 -15.98 11.77
CA TRP A 278 -10.23 -16.57 10.79
C TRP A 278 -11.51 -15.76 10.55
N CYS A 279 -12.07 -15.10 11.57
CA CYS A 279 -13.25 -14.27 11.41
C CYS A 279 -13.00 -13.12 10.44
N PHE A 280 -11.82 -12.51 10.54
CA PHE A 280 -11.46 -11.36 9.71
C PHE A 280 -10.70 -11.75 8.44
N ASP A 281 -10.31 -13.02 8.27
CA ASP A 281 -9.69 -13.56 7.05
C ASP A 281 -10.68 -13.48 5.87
N GLY A 282 -10.50 -12.46 5.04
CA GLY A 282 -11.29 -12.17 3.84
C GLY A 282 -11.64 -10.68 3.68
N PHE A 283 -12.46 -10.38 2.66
CA PHE A 283 -12.92 -9.01 2.36
C PHE A 283 -14.44 -8.83 2.55
N GLU A 284 -15.12 -9.81 3.15
CA GLU A 284 -16.59 -9.82 3.28
C GLU A 284 -17.03 -9.42 4.71
N PRO A 285 -17.48 -8.17 4.90
CA PRO A 285 -17.72 -7.61 6.24
C PRO A 285 -18.88 -8.28 6.97
N TYR A 286 -19.94 -8.65 6.25
CA TYR A 286 -21.08 -9.37 6.84
C TYR A 286 -20.72 -10.79 7.25
N GLU A 287 -19.80 -11.42 6.51
CA GLU A 287 -19.31 -12.73 6.89
C GLU A 287 -18.49 -12.64 8.17
N ALA A 288 -17.57 -11.67 8.27
CA ALA A 288 -16.79 -11.43 9.48
C ALA A 288 -17.68 -11.21 10.71
N TYR A 289 -18.69 -10.34 10.59
CA TYR A 289 -19.70 -10.13 11.65
C TYR A 289 -20.38 -11.45 12.04
N ASN A 290 -20.89 -12.20 11.07
CA ASN A 290 -21.59 -13.46 11.33
C ASN A 290 -20.69 -14.52 11.98
N ARG A 291 -19.42 -14.60 11.59
CA ARG A 291 -18.44 -15.53 12.18
C ARG A 291 -18.19 -15.20 13.65
N VAL A 292 -18.03 -13.91 13.99
CA VAL A 292 -17.90 -13.44 15.39
C VAL A 292 -19.15 -13.78 16.19
N MET A 293 -20.34 -13.45 15.69
CA MET A 293 -21.59 -13.63 16.44
C MET A 293 -21.99 -15.10 16.66
N LYS A 294 -21.51 -16.01 15.80
CA LYS A 294 -21.71 -17.48 15.96
C LYS A 294 -20.70 -18.13 16.90
N SER A 295 -19.73 -17.36 17.40
CA SER A 295 -18.65 -17.86 18.22
C SER A 295 -19.13 -18.38 19.59
N THR A 296 -18.46 -19.40 20.11
CA THR A 296 -18.83 -20.08 21.37
C THR A 296 -17.88 -19.81 22.53
N TYR A 297 -16.86 -18.97 22.33
CA TYR A 297 -15.77 -18.79 23.32
C TYR A 297 -16.25 -18.23 24.66
N VAL A 298 -17.24 -17.33 24.69
CA VAL A 298 -17.86 -16.90 25.95
C VAL A 298 -18.34 -18.11 26.76
N LYS A 299 -19.09 -19.03 26.12
CA LYS A 299 -19.61 -20.24 26.77
C LYS A 299 -18.49 -21.19 27.22
N ARG A 300 -17.42 -21.33 26.44
CA ARG A 300 -16.27 -22.17 26.78
C ARG A 300 -15.57 -21.66 28.04
N PHE A 301 -15.24 -20.38 28.10
CA PHE A 301 -14.61 -19.80 29.30
C PHE A 301 -15.54 -19.83 30.52
N THR A 302 -16.84 -19.56 30.35
CA THR A 302 -17.82 -19.72 31.44
C THR A 302 -17.87 -21.15 31.97
N TRP A 303 -17.81 -22.16 31.09
CA TRP A 303 -17.80 -23.57 31.49
C TRP A 303 -16.55 -23.92 32.30
N ILE A 304 -15.37 -23.45 31.86
CA ILE A 304 -14.09 -23.63 32.57
C ILE A 304 -14.14 -22.98 33.95
N LYS A 305 -14.55 -21.71 34.02
CA LYS A 305 -14.74 -20.95 35.25
C LYS A 305 -15.60 -21.73 36.26
N ASN A 306 -16.76 -22.19 35.83
CA ASN A 306 -17.68 -22.92 36.69
C ASN A 306 -17.13 -24.29 37.12
N GLY A 307 -16.33 -24.94 36.25
CA GLY A 307 -15.59 -26.15 36.61
C GLY A 307 -14.61 -25.91 37.75
N ALA A 308 -13.78 -24.87 37.63
CA ALA A 308 -12.79 -24.52 38.63
C ALA A 308 -13.43 -24.12 39.99
N LEU A 309 -14.50 -23.33 39.97
CA LEU A 309 -15.25 -22.97 41.18
C LEU A 309 -15.82 -24.19 41.91
N ARG A 310 -16.30 -25.21 41.18
CA ARG A 310 -16.79 -26.46 41.80
C ARG A 310 -15.69 -27.23 42.49
N LEU A 311 -14.47 -27.22 41.94
CA LEU A 311 -13.32 -27.88 42.59
C LEU A 311 -13.01 -27.21 43.93
N ALA A 312 -12.95 -25.88 43.97
CA ALA A 312 -12.70 -25.12 45.19
C ALA A 312 -13.73 -25.41 46.30
N LEU A 313 -15.02 -25.49 45.94
CA LEU A 313 -16.10 -25.79 46.90
C LEU A 313 -16.07 -27.23 47.43
N THR A 314 -15.57 -28.18 46.64
CA THR A 314 -15.52 -29.59 47.04
C THR A 314 -14.43 -29.83 48.08
N GLU A 315 -13.30 -29.12 47.99
CA GLU A 315 -12.24 -29.17 48.99
C GLU A 315 -12.69 -28.58 50.33
N THR A 316 -13.40 -27.44 50.34
CA THR A 316 -13.93 -26.84 51.58
C THR A 316 -14.86 -27.80 52.33
N ARG A 317 -15.71 -28.55 51.63
CA ARG A 317 -16.62 -29.54 52.24
C ARG A 317 -15.93 -30.78 52.82
N ILE A 318 -14.75 -31.14 52.32
CA ILE A 318 -13.97 -32.27 52.87
C ILE A 318 -13.32 -31.88 54.21
N PHE A 319 -12.94 -30.62 54.37
CA PHE A 319 -12.37 -30.12 55.63
C PHE A 319 -13.42 -29.85 56.73
N ASP A 320 -14.69 -29.63 56.38
CA ASP A 320 -15.78 -29.38 57.32
C ASP A 320 -16.52 -30.65 57.80
N ALA A 321 -16.13 -31.85 57.36
CA ALA A 321 -16.72 -33.09 57.83
C ALA A 321 -16.13 -33.46 59.21
N PRO A 322 -16.92 -33.49 60.31
CA PRO A 322 -16.42 -33.93 61.59
C PRO A 322 -16.08 -35.42 61.48
N TYR A 323 -14.84 -35.77 61.85
CA TYR A 323 -14.45 -37.16 62.07
C TYR A 323 -15.47 -37.80 63.03
N MET A 324 -16.35 -38.65 62.51
CA MET A 324 -17.21 -39.55 63.29
C MET A 324 -16.56 -40.93 63.39
#